data_AF-A0A4P5TPL8-F1
#
_entry.id   AF-A0A4P5TPL8-F1
#
_cell.length_a   1.000
_cell.length_b   1.000
_cell.length_c   1.000
_cell.angle_alpha   90.00
_cell.angle_beta   90.00
_cell.angle_gamma   90.00
#
_symmetry.space_group_name_H-M   'P 1'
#
loop_
_entity.id
_entity.type
_entity.pdbx_description
1 polymer ?
#
loop_
_entity_poly.entity_id
_entity_poly.type
_entity_poly.pdbx_seq_one_letter_code
_entity_poly.pdbx_strand_id
1 'polypeptide(L)' 'MNNKPRSSPDKSKRDLLRYAGLASQLLVYLAIAVAGGIQVDRWLSIFPVLTILFPLLTLAAVFYKLFKETGGSM' A
#
# COMPACT_ATOMS: atom_id res chain seq x y z
N MET A 1 -24.56 29.56 -30.21
CA MET A 1 -24.39 29.02 -28.84
C MET A 1 -22.98 28.46 -28.74
N ASN A 2 -22.07 29.15 -28.02
CA ASN A 2 -20.66 28.78 -27.96
C ASN A 2 -20.43 27.75 -26.85
N ASN A 3 -20.29 26.48 -27.23
CA ASN A 3 -20.04 25.37 -26.31
C ASN A 3 -18.52 25.21 -26.10
N LYS A 4 -17.90 26.12 -25.34
CA LYS A 4 -16.51 25.89 -24.89
C LYS A 4 -16.56 24.88 -23.74
N PRO A 5 -15.94 23.69 -23.85
CA PRO A 5 -15.88 22.77 -22.72
C PRO A 5 -15.06 23.47 -21.64
N ARG A 6 -15.68 23.77 -20.49
CA ARG A 6 -14.96 24.15 -19.29
C ARG A 6 -14.15 22.93 -18.87
N SER A 7 -12.90 22.86 -19.33
CA SER A 7 -11.87 21.99 -18.79
C SER A 7 -11.63 22.42 -17.34
N SER A 8 -12.47 21.95 -16.42
CA SER A 8 -12.43 22.33 -15.01
C SER A 8 -11.11 21.84 -14.38
N PRO A 9 -10.14 22.73 -14.10
CA PRO A 9 -8.89 22.35 -13.43
C PRO A 9 -9.13 21.79 -12.01
N ASP A 10 -10.33 22.05 -11.49
CA ASP A 10 -10.85 21.59 -10.21
C ASP A 10 -10.99 20.06 -10.11
N LYS A 11 -11.23 19.35 -11.22
CA LYS A 11 -11.34 17.88 -11.22
C LYS A 11 -9.96 17.22 -11.05
N SER A 12 -8.98 17.70 -11.81
CA SER A 12 -7.59 17.20 -11.74
C SER A 12 -6.95 17.44 -10.37
N LYS A 13 -7.19 18.61 -9.74
CA LYS A 13 -6.74 18.87 -8.37
C LYS A 13 -7.38 17.93 -7.34
N ARG A 14 -8.69 17.65 -7.46
CA ARG A 14 -9.37 16.66 -6.61
C ARG A 14 -8.80 15.26 -6.77
N ASP A 15 -8.50 14.84 -8.00
CA ASP A 15 -7.91 13.53 -8.24
C ASP A 15 -6.50 13.44 -7.63
N LEU A 16 -5.68 14.48 -7.79
CA LEU A 16 -4.36 14.56 -7.14
C LEU A 16 -4.44 14.50 -5.60
N LEU A 17 -5.38 15.23 -5.00
CA LEU A 17 -5.60 15.17 -3.55
C LEU A 17 -6.08 13.78 -3.10
N ARG A 18 -6.91 13.13 -3.90
CA ARG A 18 -7.37 11.77 -3.64
C ARG A 18 -6.22 10.77 -3.68
N TYR A 19 -5.34 10.87 -4.68
CA TYR A 19 -4.13 10.05 -4.76
C TYR A 19 -3.14 10.34 -3.63
N ALA A 20 -2.97 11.60 -3.25
CA ALA A 20 -2.15 11.97 -2.09
C ALA A 20 -2.70 11.36 -0.79
N GLY A 21 -4.02 11.33 -0.62
CA GLY A 21 -4.67 10.65 0.51
C GLY A 21 -4.42 9.14 0.51
N LEU A 22 -4.57 8.47 -0.64
CA LEU A 22 -4.28 7.04 -0.77
C LEU A 22 -2.79 6.73 -0.52
N ALA A 23 -1.89 7.56 -1.04
CA ALA A 23 -0.45 7.42 -0.81
C ALA A 23 -0.09 7.63 0.67
N SER A 24 -0.74 8.58 1.33
CA SER A 24 -0.56 8.83 2.77
C SER A 24 -1.03 7.63 3.60
N GLN A 25 -2.17 7.03 3.24
CA GLN A 25 -2.65 5.81 3.89
C GLN A 25 -1.64 4.66 3.73
N LEU A 26 -1.10 4.45 2.53
CA LEU A 26 -0.04 3.45 2.28
C LEU A 26 1.22 3.72 3.11
N LEU A 27 1.65 4.98 3.20
CA LEU A 27 2.79 5.38 4.03
C LEU A 27 2.56 5.10 5.51
N VAL A 28 1.36 5.37 6.03
CA VAL A 28 0.99 5.07 7.42
C VAL A 28 1.04 3.56 7.67
N TYR A 29 0.46 2.75 6.77
CA TYR A 29 0.53 1.29 6.90
C TYR A 29 1.97 0.77 6.88
N LEU A 30 2.81 1.31 6.00
CA LEU A 30 4.23 0.96 5.93
C LEU A 30 4.97 1.34 7.22
N ALA A 31 4.75 2.56 7.73
CA ALA A 31 5.36 3.03 8.96
C ALA A 31 4.96 2.15 10.17
N ILE A 32 3.69 1.77 10.26
CA ILE A 32 3.19 0.86 11.32
C ILE A 32 3.82 -0.52 11.18
N ALA A 33 3.88 -1.07 9.96
CA ALA A 33 4.49 -2.38 9.72
C ALA A 33 5.98 -2.40 10.09
N VAL A 34 6.72 -1.35 9.71
CA VAL A 34 8.15 -1.19 10.05
C VAL A 34 8.34 -0.99 11.55
N ALA A 35 7.57 -0.11 12.19
CA ALA A 35 7.67 0.12 13.63
C ALA A 35 7.29 -1.12 14.45
N GLY A 36 6.23 -1.82 14.05
CA GLY A 36 5.83 -3.11 14.64
C GLY A 36 6.91 -4.17 14.45
N GLY A 37 7.49 -4.25 13.24
CA GLY A 37 8.63 -5.12 12.94
C GLY A 37 9.81 -4.85 13.87
N ILE A 38 10.23 -3.60 14.02
CA ILE A 38 11.34 -3.19 14.90
C ILE A 38 11.06 -3.54 16.37
N GLN A 39 9.83 -3.35 16.84
CA GLN A 39 9.45 -3.67 18.23
C GLN A 39 9.53 -5.17 18.51
N VAL A 40 9.03 -6.00 17.58
CA VAL A 40 9.06 -7.47 17.69
C VAL A 40 10.48 -8.01 17.54
N ASP A 41 11.26 -7.45 16.61
CA ASP A 41 12.66 -7.79 16.36
C ASP A 41 13.54 -7.46 17.59
N ARG A 42 13.30 -6.32 18.25
CA ARG A 42 13.91 -5.98 19.56
C ARG A 42 13.53 -6.95 20.68
N TRP A 43 12.28 -7.43 20.70
CA TRP A 43 11.83 -8.36 21.73
C TRP A 43 12.45 -9.75 21.55
N LEU A 44 12.69 -10.17 20.30
CA LEU A 44 13.31 -11.46 19.97
C LEU A 44 14.85 -11.40 19.91
N SER A 45 15.47 -10.22 19.90
CA SER A 45 16.94 -10.02 19.75
C SER A 45 17.56 -10.72 18.53
N ILE A 46 16.73 -11.03 17.54
CA ILE A 46 17.18 -11.47 16.22
C ILE A 46 17.34 -10.16 15.45
N PHE A 47 18.56 -9.83 15.01
CA PHE A 47 18.92 -8.72 14.08
C PHE A 47 17.82 -8.48 13.01
N PRO A 48 17.70 -7.31 12.32
CA PRO A 48 16.51 -6.74 11.62
C PRO A 48 15.98 -7.56 10.45
N VAL A 49 15.74 -8.83 10.71
CA VAL A 49 15.32 -9.88 9.81
C VAL A 49 13.81 -9.84 9.79
N LEU A 50 13.13 -9.69 10.93
CA LEU A 50 11.66 -9.59 10.94
C LEU A 50 11.16 -8.31 10.27
N THR A 51 11.90 -7.21 10.38
CA THR A 51 11.59 -5.94 9.71
C THR A 51 11.60 -6.04 8.17
N ILE A 52 12.42 -6.95 7.61
CA ILE A 52 12.50 -7.23 6.17
C ILE A 52 11.60 -8.41 5.79
N LEU A 53 11.50 -9.42 6.66
CA LEU A 53 10.76 -10.65 6.43
C LEU A 53 9.25 -10.42 6.48
N PHE A 54 8.75 -9.51 7.32
CA PHE A 54 7.33 -9.15 7.38
C PHE A 54 6.79 -8.56 6.07
N PRO A 55 7.40 -7.53 5.48
CA PRO A 55 6.95 -7.01 4.18
C PRO A 55 7.10 -8.05 3.07
N LEU A 56 8.13 -8.92 3.13
CA LEU A 56 8.32 -10.01 2.17
C LEU A 56 7.23 -11.10 2.30
N LEU A 57 6.88 -11.48 3.53
CA LEU A 57 5.77 -12.41 3.83
C LEU A 57 4.42 -11.84 3.42
N THR A 58 4.22 -10.53 3.63
CA THR A 58 3.00 -9.84 3.22
C THR A 58 2.85 -9.87 1.70
N LEU A 59 3.94 -9.60 0.96
CA LEU A 59 3.97 -9.75 -0.49
C LEU A 59 3.66 -11.19 -0.92
N ALA A 60 4.33 -12.17 -0.30
CA ALA A 60 4.11 -13.59 -0.60
C ALA A 60 2.66 -14.02 -0.34
N ALA A 61 2.05 -13.57 0.75
CA ALA A 61 0.66 -13.88 1.09
C ALA A 61 -0.34 -13.27 0.08
N VAL A 62 -0.08 -12.02 -0.36
CA VAL A 62 -0.89 -11.37 -1.40
C VAL A 62 -0.77 -12.11 -2.73
N PHE A 63 0.46 -12.45 -3.15
CA PHE A 63 0.67 -13.25 -4.35
C PHE A 63 0.02 -14.62 -4.24
N TYR A 64 0.17 -15.29 -3.10
CA TYR A 64 -0.47 -16.58 -2.87
C TYR A 64 -1.99 -16.50 -2.96
N LYS A 65 -2.61 -15.45 -2.39
CA LYS A 65 -4.03 -15.20 -2.54
C LYS A 65 -4.43 -15.01 -4.00
N LEU A 66 -3.69 -14.17 -4.74
CA LEU A 66 -3.92 -13.94 -6.16
C LEU A 66 -3.80 -15.22 -6.98
N PHE A 67 -2.77 -16.03 -6.76
CA PHE A 67 -2.62 -17.33 -7.43
C PHE A 67 -3.75 -18.28 -7.10
N LYS A 68 -4.20 -18.32 -5.84
CA LYS A 68 -5.30 -19.18 -5.42
C LYS A 68 -6.64 -18.73 -6.01
N GLU A 69 -6.91 -17.42 -6.07
CA GLU A 69 -8.11 -16.85 -6.69
C GLU A 69 -8.10 -17.01 -8.21
N THR A 70 -6.93 -16.88 -8.85
CA THR A 70 -6.79 -17.00 -10.31
C THR A 70 -6.76 -18.46 -10.77
N GLY A 71 -6.16 -19.35 -9.98
CA GLY A 71 -6.07 -20.79 -10.26
C GLY A 71 -7.34 -21.58 -9.92
N GLY A 72 -8.26 -21.00 -9.15
CA GLY A 72 -9.58 -21.60 -8.83
C GLY A 72 -10.69 -21.21 -9.80
N SER A 73 -10.38 -20.52 -10.91
CA SER A 73 -11.34 -20.10 -11.93
C SER A 73 -11.16 -20.84 -13.27
N MET A 74 -10.71 -22.09 -13.20
CA MET A 74 -10.78 -23.07 -14.30
C MET A 74 -11.45 -24.35 -13.82
#